data_AF-A0A359KHF5-F1
#
_entry.id   AF-A0A359KHF5-F1
#
_cell.length_a   1.000
_cell.length_b   1.000
_cell.length_c   1.000
_cell.angle_alpha   90.00
_cell.angle_beta   90.00
_cell.angle_gamma   90.00
#
_symmetry.space_group_name_H-M   'P 1'
#
loop_
_entity.id
_entity.type
_entity.pdbx_description
1 polymer ?
#
loop_
_entity_poly.entity_id
_entity_poly.type
_entity_poly.pdbx_seq_one_letter_code
_entity_poly.pdbx_strand_id
1 'polypeptide(L)'
;GAYVMFWWCGAEERRLILQRFAVSREVMQTSVEDVFALAAAEGWDDPVARKALQFIERRQRNRAAIEKSPFADLEAAVMAAATQGLSRELVSEIGYLSGVKPLTAAKIMGDPGGEPVAILCKATGLTRPNLRALWRSMRRPETTADGAVHPDWERVQLTYEMLAVDRAQTVLRYWNWSLSSALTPTLLRAIRDGEDEAIDEYSAPERAAALALADNFGR
;
A
#
# COMPACT_ATOMS: atom_id res chain seq x y z
N GLY A 1 -5.55 -14.40 -3.08
CA GLY A 1 -4.14 -14.37 -3.51
C GLY A 1 -3.24 -14.11 -2.31
N ALA A 2 -2.00 -14.61 -2.29
CA ALA A 2 -1.12 -14.56 -1.11
C ALA A 2 -0.93 -13.15 -0.51
N TYR A 3 -0.84 -12.11 -1.33
CA TYR A 3 -0.75 -10.72 -0.86
C TYR A 3 -1.98 -10.21 -0.11
N VAL A 4 -3.14 -10.84 -0.31
CA VAL A 4 -4.37 -10.53 0.44
C VAL A 4 -4.33 -11.22 1.81
N MET A 5 -3.88 -12.49 1.84
CA MET A 5 -3.70 -13.25 3.08
C MET A 5 -2.75 -12.54 4.05
N PHE A 6 -1.76 -11.81 3.53
CA PHE A 6 -0.86 -10.96 4.31
C PHE A 6 -1.60 -10.17 5.41
N TRP A 7 -2.77 -9.62 5.09
CA TRP A 7 -3.47 -8.73 6.01
C TRP A 7 -3.99 -9.43 7.27
N TRP A 8 -4.20 -10.75 7.26
CA TRP A 8 -4.85 -11.49 8.37
C TRP A 8 -4.03 -12.70 8.83
N CYS A 9 -2.84 -12.91 8.27
CA CYS A 9 -1.87 -13.87 8.81
C CYS A 9 -0.89 -13.20 9.81
N GLY A 10 -0.22 -14.03 10.60
CA GLY A 10 0.77 -13.61 11.59
C GLY A 10 2.11 -13.17 10.97
N ALA A 11 3.02 -12.72 11.83
CA ALA A 11 4.30 -12.12 11.43
C ALA A 11 5.19 -13.08 10.61
N GLU A 12 5.25 -14.36 10.98
CA GLU A 12 6.02 -15.38 10.27
C GLU A 12 5.44 -15.64 8.87
N GLU A 13 4.12 -15.80 8.75
CA GLU A 13 3.45 -16.00 7.47
C GLU A 13 3.59 -14.77 6.57
N ARG A 14 3.45 -13.57 7.13
CA ARG A 14 3.68 -12.30 6.41
C ARG A 14 5.09 -12.26 5.82
N ARG A 15 6.11 -12.61 6.60
CA ARG A 15 7.50 -12.70 6.13
C ARG A 15 7.64 -13.71 5.00
N LEU A 16 7.09 -14.91 5.15
CA LEU A 16 7.12 -15.94 4.10
C LEU A 16 6.44 -15.47 2.82
N ILE A 17 5.30 -14.78 2.93
CA ILE A 17 4.57 -14.21 1.80
C ILE A 17 5.47 -13.24 1.03
N LEU A 18 6.11 -12.30 1.74
CA LEU A 18 7.00 -11.31 1.14
C LEU A 18 8.25 -11.93 0.53
N GLN A 19 8.83 -12.96 1.16
CA GLN A 19 10.02 -13.64 0.63
C GLN A 19 9.74 -14.44 -0.65
N ARG A 20 8.60 -15.14 -0.69
CA ARG A 20 8.31 -16.12 -1.76
C ARG A 20 7.53 -15.53 -2.92
N PHE A 21 6.62 -14.60 -2.67
CA PHE A 21 5.67 -14.15 -3.68
C PHE A 21 5.97 -12.76 -4.22
N ALA A 22 6.81 -11.95 -3.56
CA ALA A 22 7.22 -10.64 -4.08
C ALA A 22 8.18 -10.80 -5.28
N VAL A 23 7.61 -11.02 -6.46
CA VAL A 23 8.35 -11.21 -7.72
C VAL A 23 8.58 -9.86 -8.43
N SER A 24 9.70 -9.75 -9.13
CA SER A 24 9.96 -8.61 -10.01
C SER A 24 8.96 -8.58 -11.17
N ARG A 25 8.65 -7.37 -11.65
CA ARG A 25 7.82 -7.14 -12.85
C ARG A 25 8.64 -6.69 -14.06
N GLU A 26 9.96 -6.74 -13.99
CA GLU A 26 10.87 -6.24 -15.03
C GLU A 26 10.56 -6.80 -16.42
N VAL A 27 10.42 -8.13 -16.53
CA VAL A 27 10.11 -8.78 -17.82
C VAL A 27 8.79 -8.26 -18.41
N MET A 28 7.73 -8.14 -17.59
CA MET A 28 6.46 -7.59 -18.06
C MET A 28 6.59 -6.12 -18.46
N GLN A 29 7.40 -5.34 -17.76
CA GLN A 29 7.62 -3.93 -18.08
C GLN A 29 8.33 -3.76 -19.42
N THR A 30 9.35 -4.57 -19.70
CA THR A 30 10.07 -4.55 -20.97
C THR A 30 9.17 -5.01 -22.12
N SER A 31 8.34 -6.04 -21.90
CA SER A 31 7.49 -6.59 -22.97
C SER A 31 6.34 -5.69 -23.41
N VAL A 32 5.99 -4.63 -22.67
CA VAL A 32 4.88 -3.72 -23.01
C VAL A 32 5.32 -2.26 -23.20
N GLU A 33 6.62 -2.03 -23.35
CA GLU A 33 7.19 -0.67 -23.47
C GLU A 33 6.63 0.09 -24.68
N ASP A 34 6.42 -0.61 -25.79
CA ASP A 34 5.76 -0.10 -27.00
C ASP A 34 4.28 0.27 -26.76
N VAL A 35 3.56 -0.51 -25.96
CA VAL A 35 2.16 -0.23 -25.57
C VAL A 35 2.05 1.06 -24.77
N PHE A 36 3.02 1.37 -23.89
CA PHE A 36 3.07 2.66 -23.19
C PHE A 36 3.24 3.84 -24.15
N ALA A 37 4.08 3.69 -25.18
CA ALA A 37 4.29 4.72 -26.19
C ALA A 37 3.02 4.96 -27.03
N LEU A 38 2.34 3.88 -27.42
CA LEU A 38 1.06 3.93 -28.14
C LEU A 38 -0.03 4.61 -27.30
N ALA A 39 -0.22 4.18 -26.06
CA ALA A 39 -1.22 4.78 -25.16
C ALA A 39 -0.96 6.27 -24.92
N ALA A 40 0.31 6.69 -24.84
CA ALA A 40 0.65 8.10 -24.73
C ALA A 40 0.35 8.90 -26.01
N ALA A 41 0.61 8.31 -27.19
CA ALA A 41 0.27 8.93 -28.48
C ALA A 41 -1.24 9.08 -28.68
N GLU A 42 -2.03 8.16 -28.13
CA GLU A 42 -3.50 8.16 -28.14
C GLU A 42 -4.11 8.92 -26.94
N GLY A 43 -3.33 9.75 -26.23
CA GLY A 43 -3.86 10.58 -25.14
C GLY A 43 -4.42 9.80 -23.94
N TRP A 44 -4.08 8.51 -23.82
CA TRP A 44 -4.61 7.57 -22.83
C TRP A 44 -6.11 7.28 -22.96
N ASP A 45 -6.71 7.45 -24.14
CA ASP A 45 -8.17 7.41 -24.31
C ASP A 45 -8.82 6.07 -23.93
N ASP A 46 -8.17 4.92 -24.15
CA ASP A 46 -8.70 3.61 -23.78
C ASP A 46 -8.66 3.37 -22.25
N PRO A 47 -9.82 3.26 -21.56
CA PRO A 47 -9.87 3.00 -20.13
C PRO A 47 -9.33 1.62 -19.71
N VAL A 48 -9.43 0.61 -20.57
CA VAL A 48 -8.97 -0.76 -20.29
C VAL A 48 -7.44 -0.81 -20.35
N ALA A 49 -6.85 -0.30 -21.43
CA ALA A 49 -5.41 -0.15 -21.56
C ALA A 49 -4.84 0.68 -20.40
N ARG A 50 -5.45 1.82 -20.07
CA ARG A 50 -5.02 2.69 -18.96
C ARG A 50 -5.00 1.93 -17.62
N LYS A 51 -6.04 1.13 -17.33
CA LYS A 51 -6.13 0.32 -16.11
C LYS A 51 -5.08 -0.79 -16.07
N ALA A 52 -4.82 -1.46 -17.19
CA ALA A 52 -3.78 -2.49 -17.28
C ALA A 52 -2.37 -1.90 -17.12
N LEU A 53 -2.09 -0.79 -17.82
CA LEU A 53 -0.80 -0.11 -17.79
C LEU A 53 -0.47 0.47 -16.40
N GLN A 54 -1.46 0.94 -15.62
CA GLN A 54 -1.25 1.34 -14.22
C GLN A 54 -0.66 0.23 -13.35
N PHE A 55 -1.01 -1.03 -13.62
CA PHE A 55 -0.44 -2.16 -12.90
C PHE A 55 1.00 -2.46 -13.31
N ILE A 56 1.39 -2.15 -14.55
CA ILE A 56 2.73 -2.42 -15.09
C ILE A 56 3.66 -1.23 -14.92
N GLU A 57 3.12 -0.03 -14.72
CA GLU A 57 3.85 1.23 -14.65
C GLU A 57 5.09 1.16 -13.76
N ARG A 58 6.18 1.74 -14.25
CA ARG A 58 7.49 1.70 -13.60
C ARG A 58 7.59 2.66 -12.41
N ARG A 59 6.91 3.80 -12.46
CA ARG A 59 7.01 4.86 -11.44
C ARG A 59 5.96 4.67 -10.36
N GLN A 60 6.40 4.55 -9.10
CA GLN A 60 5.48 4.41 -7.97
C GLN A 60 4.86 5.74 -7.53
N ARG A 61 5.65 6.81 -7.44
CA ARG A 61 5.17 8.13 -6.99
C ARG A 61 4.28 8.79 -8.02
N ASN A 62 3.24 9.47 -7.56
CA ASN A 62 2.35 10.24 -8.41
C ASN A 62 2.94 11.64 -8.66
N ARG A 63 3.53 11.86 -9.84
CA ARG A 63 4.10 13.19 -10.18
C ARG A 63 3.04 14.27 -10.31
N ALA A 64 1.87 13.95 -10.85
CA ALA A 64 0.78 14.91 -10.99
C ALA A 64 0.17 15.33 -9.65
N ALA A 65 0.43 14.57 -8.57
CA ALA A 65 0.02 14.95 -7.22
C ALA A 65 0.82 16.11 -6.66
N ILE A 66 2.09 16.29 -7.07
CA ILE A 66 2.98 17.33 -6.55
C ILE A 66 2.38 18.73 -6.78
N GLU A 67 1.78 18.96 -7.94
CA GLU A 67 1.17 20.25 -8.30
C GLU A 67 -0.10 20.57 -7.48
N LYS A 68 -0.73 19.56 -6.88
CA LYS A 68 -2.02 19.67 -6.18
C LYS A 68 -1.88 19.50 -4.66
N SER A 69 -0.79 18.91 -4.19
CA SER A 69 -0.56 18.66 -2.78
C SER A 69 -0.13 19.96 -2.08
N PRO A 70 -0.50 20.17 -0.80
CA PRO A 70 0.04 21.25 0.00
C PRO A 70 1.52 21.04 0.37
N PHE A 71 2.09 19.86 0.09
CA PHE A 71 3.49 19.53 0.37
C PHE A 71 4.33 19.55 -0.91
N ALA A 72 5.59 19.96 -0.77
CA ALA A 72 6.53 19.99 -1.89
C ALA A 72 6.81 18.59 -2.49
N ASP A 73 6.85 17.58 -1.63
CA ASP A 73 7.07 16.18 -1.99
C ASP A 73 6.56 15.22 -0.90
N LEU A 74 6.78 13.92 -1.12
CA LEU A 74 6.39 12.86 -0.19
C LEU A 74 7.15 12.95 1.14
N GLU A 75 8.44 13.29 1.10
CA GLU A 75 9.29 13.48 2.26
C GLU A 75 8.75 14.60 3.16
N ALA A 76 8.37 15.74 2.59
CA ALA A 76 7.77 16.86 3.30
C ALA A 76 6.45 16.46 4.00
N ALA A 77 5.60 15.67 3.33
CA ALA A 77 4.37 15.15 3.94
C ALA A 77 4.67 14.22 5.14
N VAL A 78 5.67 13.33 5.02
CA VAL A 78 6.09 12.45 6.11
C VAL A 78 6.67 13.25 7.28
N MET A 79 7.48 14.28 7.00
CA MET A 79 8.05 15.14 8.04
C MET A 79 6.99 15.99 8.75
N ALA A 80 5.96 16.45 8.03
CA ALA A 80 4.81 17.09 8.64
C ALA A 80 4.11 16.14 9.61
N ALA A 81 3.85 14.89 9.20
CA ALA A 81 3.28 13.87 10.08
C ALA A 81 4.14 13.59 11.33
N ALA A 82 5.46 13.54 11.18
CA ALA A 82 6.36 13.36 12.33
C ALA A 82 6.31 14.52 13.34
N THR A 83 5.99 15.73 12.87
CA THR A 83 5.93 16.94 13.71
C THR A 83 4.58 17.09 14.40
N GLN A 84 3.48 16.88 13.68
CA GLN A 84 2.12 17.15 14.20
C GLN A 84 1.32 15.89 14.57
N GLY A 85 1.89 14.70 14.33
CA GLY A 85 1.20 13.42 14.43
C GLY A 85 0.50 13.04 13.12
N LEU A 86 0.26 11.73 12.93
CA LEU A 86 -0.38 11.22 11.72
C LEU A 86 -1.91 11.43 11.77
N SER A 87 -2.41 12.41 11.01
CA SER A 87 -3.84 12.66 10.82
C SER A 87 -4.41 11.93 9.59
N ARG A 88 -5.74 11.86 9.46
CA ARG A 88 -6.40 11.25 8.30
C ARG A 88 -6.09 11.97 7.00
N GLU A 89 -5.94 13.29 7.06
CA GLU A 89 -5.56 14.16 5.95
C GLU A 89 -4.14 13.82 5.51
N LEU A 90 -3.20 13.72 6.45
CA LEU A 90 -1.82 13.31 6.16
C LEU A 90 -1.73 11.89 5.59
N VAL A 91 -2.51 10.94 6.10
CA VAL A 91 -2.60 9.59 5.51
C VAL A 91 -3.05 9.66 4.05
N SER A 92 -4.05 10.49 3.76
CA SER A 92 -4.59 10.67 2.40
C SER A 92 -3.56 11.32 1.49
N GLU A 93 -2.87 12.37 1.95
CA GLU A 93 -1.82 13.07 1.19
C GLU A 93 -0.60 12.18 0.93
N ILE A 94 -0.12 11.46 1.95
CA ILE A 94 0.97 10.49 1.80
C ILE A 94 0.58 9.40 0.80
N GLY A 95 -0.66 8.90 0.86
CA GLY A 95 -1.21 7.97 -0.12
C GLY A 95 -1.20 8.56 -1.54
N TYR A 96 -1.71 9.78 -1.69
CA TYR A 96 -1.83 10.47 -2.97
C TYR A 96 -0.48 10.66 -3.65
N LEU A 97 0.52 11.19 -2.91
CA LEU A 97 1.89 11.36 -3.37
C LEU A 97 2.59 10.02 -3.67
N SER A 98 2.24 8.96 -2.93
CA SER A 98 2.77 7.61 -3.13
C SER A 98 2.14 6.84 -4.30
N GLY A 99 1.13 7.42 -4.98
CA GLY A 99 0.40 6.73 -6.05
C GLY A 99 -0.53 5.63 -5.54
N VAL A 100 -1.04 5.77 -4.32
CA VAL A 100 -1.86 4.79 -3.62
C VAL A 100 -3.22 5.39 -3.29
N LYS A 101 -4.31 4.64 -3.50
CA LYS A 101 -5.67 5.12 -3.20
C LYS A 101 -5.87 5.28 -1.69
N PRO A 102 -6.75 6.22 -1.26
CA PRO A 102 -6.91 6.55 0.16
C PRO A 102 -7.19 5.35 1.07
N LEU A 103 -8.01 4.39 0.62
CA LEU A 103 -8.32 3.22 1.43
C LEU A 103 -7.09 2.32 1.66
N THR A 104 -6.30 2.09 0.61
CA THR A 104 -5.06 1.32 0.70
C THR A 104 -4.07 2.03 1.62
N ALA A 105 -3.95 3.35 1.52
CA ALA A 105 -3.10 4.15 2.41
C ALA A 105 -3.55 4.02 3.88
N ALA A 106 -4.86 4.14 4.14
CA ALA A 106 -5.42 3.93 5.48
C ALA A 106 -5.15 2.52 6.00
N LYS A 107 -5.31 1.48 5.18
CA LYS A 107 -5.01 0.09 5.57
C LYS A 107 -3.53 -0.09 5.91
N ILE A 108 -2.63 0.46 5.11
CA ILE A 108 -1.17 0.41 5.35
C ILE A 108 -0.81 1.08 6.68
N MET A 109 -1.32 2.28 6.94
CA MET A 109 -0.97 3.06 8.13
C MET A 109 -1.65 2.52 9.41
N GLY A 110 -2.82 1.91 9.26
CA GLY A 110 -3.58 1.30 10.35
C GLY A 110 -3.13 -0.12 10.72
N ASP A 111 -2.27 -0.76 9.92
CA ASP A 111 -1.86 -2.14 10.18
C ASP A 111 -1.05 -2.24 11.49
N PRO A 112 -1.46 -3.09 12.46
CA PRO A 112 -0.84 -3.13 13.78
C PRO A 112 0.63 -3.58 13.74
N GLY A 113 0.99 -4.48 12.81
CA GLY A 113 2.37 -4.97 12.67
C GLY A 113 3.30 -3.93 12.04
N GLY A 114 2.78 -3.07 11.15
CA GLY A 114 3.48 -1.93 10.56
C GLY A 114 4.45 -2.29 9.44
N GLU A 115 4.62 -3.58 9.11
CA GLU A 115 5.43 -4.01 7.97
C GLU A 115 4.97 -3.38 6.64
N PRO A 116 3.65 -3.15 6.38
CA PRO A 116 3.20 -2.43 5.19
C PRO A 116 3.79 -1.02 5.03
N VAL A 117 4.10 -0.34 6.14
CA VAL A 117 4.72 0.99 6.11
C VAL A 117 6.16 0.92 5.61
N ALA A 118 6.90 -0.13 5.98
CA ALA A 118 8.22 -0.40 5.40
C ALA A 118 8.13 -0.65 3.89
N ILE A 119 7.12 -1.40 3.42
CA ILE A 119 6.91 -1.65 1.99
C ILE A 119 6.57 -0.36 1.24
N LEU A 120 5.67 0.46 1.78
CA LEU A 120 5.35 1.77 1.22
C LEU A 120 6.62 2.63 1.08
N CYS A 121 7.42 2.71 2.14
CA CYS A 121 8.66 3.48 2.12
C CYS A 121 9.65 2.95 1.07
N LYS A 122 9.85 1.62 1.02
CA LYS A 122 10.78 1.00 0.08
C LYS A 122 10.34 1.16 -1.38
N ALA A 123 9.04 0.99 -1.65
CA ALA A 123 8.46 1.11 -2.99
C ALA A 123 8.53 2.54 -3.54
N THR A 124 8.41 3.54 -2.67
CA THR A 124 8.44 4.96 -3.01
C THR A 124 9.85 5.57 -2.93
N GLY A 125 10.85 4.83 -2.44
CA GLY A 125 12.20 5.33 -2.26
C GLY A 125 12.39 6.23 -1.03
N LEU A 126 11.44 6.25 -0.09
CA LEU A 126 11.64 6.89 1.21
C LEU A 126 12.74 6.16 1.98
N THR A 127 13.57 6.93 2.68
CA THR A 127 14.76 6.44 3.39
C THR A 127 14.42 5.88 4.78
N ARG A 128 15.41 5.25 5.44
CA ARG A 128 15.26 4.78 6.83
C ARG A 128 14.87 5.90 7.82
N PRO A 129 15.46 7.12 7.75
CA PRO A 129 14.96 8.26 8.52
C PRO A 129 13.46 8.54 8.30
N ASN A 130 12.99 8.51 7.05
CA ASN A 130 11.57 8.74 6.75
C ASN A 130 10.69 7.62 7.31
N LEU A 131 11.11 6.36 7.22
CA LEU A 131 10.41 5.22 7.84
C LEU A 131 10.28 5.41 9.36
N ARG A 132 11.37 5.81 10.03
CA ARG A 132 11.36 6.09 11.47
C ARG A 132 10.46 7.28 11.82
N ALA A 133 10.52 8.35 11.05
CA ALA A 133 9.68 9.53 11.22
C ALA A 133 8.19 9.16 11.12
N LEU A 134 7.84 8.34 10.12
CA LEU A 134 6.48 7.83 9.94
C LEU A 134 6.07 6.88 11.07
N TRP A 135 6.95 5.97 11.51
CA TRP A 135 6.73 5.09 12.68
C TRP A 135 6.37 5.89 13.94
N ARG A 136 7.16 6.91 14.25
CA ARG A 136 6.92 7.81 15.39
C ARG A 136 5.64 8.62 15.25
N SER A 137 5.30 9.07 14.04
CA SER A 137 4.05 9.83 13.80
C SER A 137 2.79 9.03 14.14
N MET A 138 2.88 7.69 14.06
CA MET A 138 1.83 6.75 14.47
C MET A 138 1.84 6.44 15.97
N ARG A 139 2.68 7.13 16.77
CA ARG A 139 2.86 6.93 18.21
C ARG A 139 3.27 5.52 18.61
N ARG A 140 4.04 4.85 17.75
CA ARG A 140 4.53 3.49 18.02
C ARG A 140 5.91 3.53 18.69
N PRO A 141 6.18 2.68 19.69
CA PRO A 141 7.46 2.66 20.40
C PRO A 141 8.58 2.05 19.55
N GLU A 142 9.80 2.57 19.67
CA GLU A 142 11.00 1.94 19.09
C GLU A 142 11.72 1.03 20.09
N THR A 143 11.43 1.19 21.38
CA THR A 143 12.02 0.43 22.48
C THR A 143 10.96 -0.13 23.41
N THR A 144 11.27 -1.24 24.07
CA THR A 144 10.47 -1.78 25.18
C THR A 144 10.68 -0.93 26.45
N ALA A 145 9.91 -1.23 27.50
CA ALA A 145 10.06 -0.57 28.81
C ALA A 145 11.49 -0.75 29.40
N ASP A 146 12.13 -1.88 29.11
CA ASP A 146 13.49 -2.20 29.57
C ASP A 146 14.59 -1.60 28.67
N GLY A 147 14.22 -0.79 27.67
CA GLY A 147 15.15 -0.12 26.75
C GLY A 147 15.69 -0.98 25.60
N ALA A 148 15.27 -2.25 25.50
CA ALA A 148 15.59 -3.09 24.35
C ALA A 148 14.84 -2.61 23.09
N VAL A 149 15.30 -2.97 21.89
CA VAL A 149 14.57 -2.65 20.65
C VAL A 149 13.19 -3.32 20.67
N HIS A 150 12.16 -2.57 20.31
CA HIS A 150 10.80 -3.11 20.24
C HIS A 150 10.73 -4.16 19.11
N PRO A 151 10.18 -5.37 19.36
CA PRO A 151 10.18 -6.45 18.36
C PRO A 151 9.44 -6.08 17.07
N ASP A 152 8.38 -5.27 17.16
CA ASP A 152 7.68 -4.77 15.97
C ASP A 152 8.54 -3.80 15.17
N TRP A 153 9.29 -2.93 15.85
CA TRP A 153 10.18 -2.00 15.17
C TRP A 153 11.37 -2.72 14.53
N GLU A 154 11.92 -3.74 15.16
CA GLU A 154 12.92 -4.62 14.57
C GLU A 154 12.38 -5.28 13.29
N ARG A 155 11.19 -5.87 13.35
CA ARG A 155 10.56 -6.54 12.22
C ARG A 155 10.25 -5.60 11.05
N VAL A 156 9.80 -4.37 11.33
CA VAL A 156 9.58 -3.33 10.32
C VAL A 156 10.89 -2.94 9.62
N GLN A 157 11.97 -2.76 10.39
CA GLN A 157 13.29 -2.47 9.82
C GLN A 157 13.79 -3.64 8.96
N LEU A 158 13.66 -4.88 9.44
CA LEU A 158 14.03 -6.08 8.68
C LEU A 158 13.22 -6.17 7.36
N THR A 159 11.92 -5.88 7.41
CA THR A 159 11.05 -5.86 6.22
C THR A 159 11.54 -4.86 5.17
N TYR A 160 11.90 -3.65 5.61
CA TYR A 160 12.43 -2.61 4.71
C TYR A 160 13.73 -3.04 4.03
N GLU A 161 14.60 -3.75 4.77
CA GLU A 161 15.90 -4.22 4.26
C GLU A 161 15.79 -5.41 3.33
N MET A 162 14.95 -6.39 3.65
CA MET A 162 14.88 -7.64 2.89
C MET A 162 14.30 -7.49 1.48
N LEU A 163 13.52 -6.44 1.22
CA LEU A 163 12.87 -6.22 -0.08
C LEU A 163 13.71 -5.29 -0.96
N ALA A 164 13.92 -5.71 -2.21
CA ALA A 164 14.33 -4.81 -3.27
C ALA A 164 13.19 -3.84 -3.64
N VAL A 165 13.55 -2.67 -4.21
CA VAL A 165 12.58 -1.61 -4.53
C VAL A 165 11.51 -2.09 -5.51
N ASP A 166 11.91 -2.80 -6.56
CA ASP A 166 11.01 -3.34 -7.59
C ASP A 166 9.98 -4.32 -7.00
N ARG A 167 10.42 -5.21 -6.11
CA ARG A 167 9.55 -6.16 -5.40
C ARG A 167 8.58 -5.44 -4.46
N ALA A 168 9.04 -4.43 -3.73
CA ALA A 168 8.17 -3.61 -2.88
C ALA A 168 7.09 -2.89 -3.70
N GLN A 169 7.44 -2.38 -4.90
CA GLN A 169 6.48 -1.78 -5.82
C GLN A 169 5.45 -2.79 -6.33
N THR A 170 5.87 -4.02 -6.63
CA THR A 170 4.93 -5.09 -7.00
C THR A 170 3.91 -5.36 -5.90
N VAL A 171 4.37 -5.51 -4.66
CA VAL A 171 3.50 -5.72 -3.50
C VAL A 171 2.51 -4.56 -3.35
N LEU A 172 3.03 -3.32 -3.35
CA LEU A 172 2.22 -2.12 -3.13
C LEU A 172 1.16 -1.93 -4.23
N ARG A 173 1.51 -2.19 -5.50
CA ARG A 173 0.54 -2.13 -6.60
C ARG A 173 -0.51 -3.22 -6.51
N TYR A 174 -0.10 -4.43 -6.15
CA TYR A 174 -1.05 -5.51 -5.95
C TYR A 174 -2.05 -5.15 -4.85
N TRP A 175 -1.59 -4.66 -3.70
CA TRP A 175 -2.47 -4.18 -2.64
C TRP A 175 -3.37 -3.04 -3.09
N ASN A 176 -2.79 -2.04 -3.76
CA ASN A 176 -3.56 -0.90 -4.25
C ASN A 176 -4.65 -1.33 -5.24
N TRP A 177 -4.35 -2.29 -6.11
CA TRP A 177 -5.33 -2.88 -7.00
C TRP A 177 -6.36 -3.68 -6.21
N SER A 178 -5.95 -4.73 -5.48
CA SER A 178 -6.87 -5.68 -4.83
C SER A 178 -7.81 -5.02 -3.84
N LEU A 179 -7.32 -4.05 -3.04
CA LEU A 179 -8.15 -3.36 -2.04
C LEU A 179 -9.10 -2.34 -2.64
N SER A 180 -8.92 -1.95 -3.91
CA SER A 180 -9.70 -0.87 -4.53
C SER A 180 -10.49 -1.29 -5.76
N SER A 181 -10.11 -2.37 -6.44
CA SER A 181 -10.79 -2.93 -7.61
C SER A 181 -12.10 -3.62 -7.25
N ALA A 182 -12.29 -3.86 -5.96
CA ALA A 182 -13.26 -4.74 -5.37
C ALA A 182 -14.36 -4.01 -4.59
N LEU A 183 -14.25 -2.69 -4.45
CA LEU A 183 -15.20 -1.89 -3.69
C LEU A 183 -16.38 -1.49 -4.58
N THR A 184 -17.42 -2.32 -4.60
CA THR A 184 -18.73 -1.87 -5.06
C THR A 184 -19.49 -1.18 -3.92
N PRO A 185 -20.39 -0.23 -4.21
CA PRO A 185 -21.25 0.39 -3.18
C PRO A 185 -22.07 -0.64 -2.38
N THR A 186 -22.37 -1.78 -3.01
CA THR A 186 -23.06 -2.92 -2.39
C THR A 186 -22.14 -3.63 -1.39
N LEU A 187 -20.90 -3.94 -1.77
CA LEU A 187 -19.94 -4.59 -0.88
C LEU A 187 -19.60 -3.71 0.34
N LEU A 188 -19.48 -2.39 0.13
CA LEU A 188 -19.25 -1.44 1.23
C LEU A 188 -20.40 -1.41 2.25
N ARG A 189 -21.65 -1.63 1.81
CA ARG A 189 -22.80 -1.76 2.72
C ARG A 189 -22.77 -3.10 3.46
N ALA A 190 -22.58 -4.20 2.75
CA ALA A 190 -22.50 -5.53 3.35
C ALA A 190 -21.42 -5.62 4.45
N ILE A 191 -20.22 -5.08 4.18
CA ILE A 191 -19.13 -5.01 5.18
C ILE A 191 -19.51 -4.16 6.39
N ARG A 192 -20.20 -3.03 6.19
CA ARG A 192 -20.62 -2.14 7.27
C ARG A 192 -21.74 -2.73 8.12
N ASP A 193 -22.65 -3.47 7.50
CA ASP A 193 -23.86 -4.00 8.12
C ASP A 193 -23.65 -5.41 8.70
N GLY A 194 -22.48 -6.02 8.46
CA GLY A 194 -22.11 -7.35 9.00
C GLY A 194 -22.85 -8.49 8.31
N GLU A 195 -23.30 -8.29 7.07
CA GLU A 195 -24.07 -9.28 6.31
C GLU A 195 -23.11 -10.24 5.58
N ASP A 196 -22.94 -11.45 6.14
CA ASP A 196 -22.13 -12.53 5.54
C ASP A 196 -22.85 -13.29 4.40
N GLU A 197 -24.16 -13.06 4.21
CA GLU A 197 -25.02 -13.92 3.37
C GLU A 197 -24.78 -13.82 1.85
N ALA A 198 -23.92 -12.92 1.37
CA ALA A 198 -23.67 -12.71 -0.07
C ALA A 198 -22.22 -12.99 -0.53
N ILE A 199 -21.36 -13.57 0.32
CA ILE A 199 -19.92 -13.73 0.01
C ILE A 199 -19.66 -14.60 -1.24
N ASP A 200 -20.53 -15.57 -1.51
CA ASP A 200 -20.40 -16.50 -2.64
C ASP A 200 -20.75 -15.88 -4.01
N GLU A 201 -21.51 -14.78 -4.05
CA GLU A 201 -21.86 -14.07 -5.30
C GLU A 201 -20.75 -13.12 -5.79
N TYR A 202 -19.77 -12.83 -4.94
CA TYR A 202 -18.69 -11.90 -5.26
C TYR A 202 -17.60 -12.51 -6.15
N SER A 203 -16.95 -11.68 -6.97
CA SER A 203 -15.73 -12.09 -7.68
C SER A 203 -14.58 -12.34 -6.69
N ALA A 204 -13.55 -13.08 -7.12
CA ALA A 204 -12.40 -13.36 -6.25
C ALA A 204 -11.68 -12.09 -5.73
N PRO A 205 -11.55 -10.99 -6.51
CA PRO A 205 -11.07 -9.71 -6.00
C PRO A 205 -12.01 -9.09 -4.95
N GLU A 206 -13.31 -9.16 -5.16
CA GLU A 206 -14.33 -8.63 -4.24
C GLU A 206 -14.28 -9.32 -2.88
N ARG A 207 -14.28 -10.65 -2.85
CA ARG A 207 -14.07 -11.42 -1.60
C ARG A 207 -12.76 -11.05 -0.91
N ALA A 208 -11.68 -10.92 -1.69
CA ALA A 208 -10.37 -10.57 -1.16
C ALA A 208 -10.34 -9.21 -0.47
N ALA A 209 -10.98 -8.19 -1.05
CA ALA A 209 -11.05 -6.88 -0.40
C ALA A 209 -12.01 -6.89 0.79
N ALA A 210 -13.15 -7.58 0.69
CA ALA A 210 -14.10 -7.69 1.79
C ALA A 210 -13.42 -8.21 3.05
N LEU A 211 -12.72 -9.33 2.92
CA LEU A 211 -12.04 -9.93 4.04
C LEU A 211 -10.82 -9.11 4.52
N ALA A 212 -10.09 -8.43 3.61
CA ALA A 212 -9.00 -7.53 4.01
C ALA A 212 -9.49 -6.23 4.68
N LEU A 213 -10.75 -5.86 4.52
CA LEU A 213 -11.32 -4.61 5.01
C LEU A 213 -12.33 -4.80 6.14
N ALA A 214 -12.81 -6.02 6.39
CA ALA A 214 -13.81 -6.33 7.43
C ALA A 214 -13.44 -5.72 8.79
N ASP A 215 -12.19 -5.90 9.23
CA ASP A 215 -11.68 -5.36 10.50
C ASP A 215 -11.59 -3.82 10.54
N ASN A 216 -11.61 -3.15 9.39
CA ASN A 216 -11.55 -1.68 9.32
C ASN A 216 -12.93 -1.02 9.46
N PHE A 217 -14.01 -1.79 9.31
CA PHE A 217 -15.40 -1.33 9.35
C PHE A 217 -16.24 -2.00 10.45
N GLY A 218 -15.72 -3.05 11.08
CA GLY A 218 -16.29 -3.65 12.28
C GLY A 218 -16.28 -2.69 13.47
N ARG A 219 -17.38 -2.67 14.22
CA ARG A 219 -17.55 -1.92 15.48
C ARG A 219 -16.58 -2.36 16.57
#